data_AF-A0AAW3FYB1-F1
#
_entry.id   AF-A0AAW3FYB1-F1
#
_cell.length_a   1.000
_cell.length_b   1.000
_cell.length_c   1.000
_cell.angle_alpha   90.00
_cell.angle_beta   90.00
_cell.angle_gamma   90.00
#
_symmetry.space_group_name_H-M   'P 1'
#
loop_
_entity.id
_entity.type
_entity.pdbx_description
1 polymer ?
#
loop_
_entity_poly.entity_id
_entity_poly.type
_entity_poly.pdbx_seq_one_letter_code
_entity_poly.pdbx_strand_id
1 'polypeptide(L)'
;MINRNKLEHILEYAKQQRHIGQSCKVPPEDMVEIMERLLNAGNSPVIPDGYVMVPKEPTAEMIWAAKYCFTSTPGWDVFKSAYIAMLAAAPQEVPDGK
;
A
#
# COMPACT_ATOMS: atom_id res chain seq x y z
N MET A 1 10.99 -44.08 14.55
CA MET A 1 9.59 -44.56 14.41
C MET A 1 8.70 -43.33 14.21
N ILE A 2 7.88 -43.31 13.15
CA ILE A 2 6.97 -42.19 12.88
C ILE A 2 5.71 -42.37 13.73
N ASN A 3 5.34 -41.34 14.49
CA ASN A 3 4.13 -41.32 15.32
C ASN A 3 2.88 -41.21 14.42
N ARG A 4 1.78 -41.87 14.81
CA ARG A 4 0.48 -41.88 14.13
C ARG A 4 0.00 -40.46 13.77
N ASN A 5 0.12 -39.50 14.69
CA ASN A 5 -0.28 -38.11 14.42
C ASN A 5 0.49 -37.48 13.25
N LYS A 6 1.78 -37.84 13.11
CA LYS A 6 2.63 -37.36 12.02
C LYS A 6 2.28 -38.06 10.71
N LEU A 7 1.82 -39.31 10.76
CA LEU A 7 1.32 -40.06 9.61
C LEU A 7 0.01 -39.46 9.07
N GLU A 8 -0.94 -39.14 9.95
CA GLU A 8 -2.22 -38.51 9.56
C GLU A 8 -1.98 -37.16 8.87
N HIS A 9 -1.12 -36.31 9.45
CA HIS A 9 -0.80 -35.00 8.87
C HIS A 9 -0.16 -35.09 7.47
N ILE A 10 0.69 -36.10 7.23
CA ILE A 10 1.30 -36.34 5.90
C ILE A 10 0.25 -36.80 4.90
N LEU A 11 -0.70 -37.64 5.33
CA LEU A 11 -1.78 -38.14 4.48
C LEU A 11 -2.81 -37.04 4.15
N GLU A 12 -3.14 -36.19 5.11
CA GLU A 12 -4.00 -35.01 4.94
C GLU A 12 -3.40 -34.06 3.89
N TYR A 13 -2.11 -33.76 4.04
CA TYR A 13 -1.35 -32.89 3.15
C TYR A 13 -1.25 -33.47 1.73
N ALA A 14 -0.97 -34.77 1.59
CA ALA A 14 -0.91 -35.44 0.28
C ALA A 14 -2.29 -35.49 -0.42
N LYS A 15 -3.39 -35.62 0.33
CA LYS A 15 -4.76 -35.52 -0.22
C LYS A 15 -5.05 -34.11 -0.73
N GLN A 16 -4.67 -33.08 0.05
CA GLN A 16 -4.82 -31.68 -0.32
C GLN A 16 -4.09 -31.37 -1.64
N GLN A 17 -2.86 -31.86 -1.79
CA GLN A 17 -2.11 -31.71 -3.05
C GLN A 17 -2.79 -32.35 -4.26
N ARG A 18 -3.54 -33.44 -4.05
CA ARG A 18 -4.23 -34.17 -5.14
C ARG A 18 -5.50 -33.46 -5.65
N HIS A 19 -6.16 -32.66 -4.82
CA HIS A 19 -7.34 -31.89 -5.21
C HIS A 19 -7.02 -30.65 -6.03
N ILE A 20 -5.79 -30.13 -5.95
CA ILE A 20 -5.42 -28.83 -6.52
C ILE A 20 -4.89 -28.97 -7.96
N GLY A 21 -4.74 -30.18 -8.51
CA GLY A 21 -4.50 -30.43 -9.94
C GLY A 21 -3.25 -29.79 -10.56
N GLN A 22 -2.46 -29.06 -9.78
CA GLN A 22 -1.38 -28.22 -10.26
C GLN A 22 -0.20 -28.41 -9.31
N SER A 23 0.92 -28.81 -9.90
CA SER A 23 2.21 -28.96 -9.24
C SER A 23 2.65 -27.61 -8.67
N CYS A 24 2.20 -27.28 -7.45
CA CYS A 24 2.85 -26.26 -6.66
C CYS A 24 4.20 -26.84 -6.24
N LYS A 25 5.25 -26.58 -7.03
CA LYS A 25 6.65 -26.96 -6.77
C LYS A 25 7.26 -26.23 -5.58
N VAL A 26 6.46 -25.49 -4.84
CA VAL A 26 6.91 -24.62 -3.76
C VAL A 26 6.77 -25.40 -2.45
N PRO A 27 7.88 -25.68 -1.75
CA PRO A 27 7.87 -26.24 -0.41
C PRO A 27 6.91 -25.48 0.50
N PRO A 28 6.23 -26.16 1.45
CA PRO A 28 5.31 -25.49 2.36
C PRO A 28 5.97 -24.38 3.18
N GLU A 29 7.27 -24.49 3.48
CA GLU A 29 8.07 -23.44 4.11
C GLU A 29 8.18 -22.18 3.23
N ASP A 30 8.45 -22.36 1.93
CA ASP A 30 8.55 -21.27 0.96
C ASP A 30 7.19 -20.62 0.69
N MET A 31 6.07 -21.36 0.80
CA MET A 31 4.73 -20.78 0.66
C MET A 31 4.40 -19.83 1.80
N VAL A 32 4.85 -20.12 3.02
CA VAL A 32 4.67 -19.23 4.18
C VAL A 32 5.47 -17.95 3.98
N GLU A 33 6.74 -18.06 3.55
CA GLU A 33 7.58 -16.89 3.29
C GLU A 33 7.02 -16.03 2.15
N ILE A 34 6.50 -16.65 1.08
CA ILE A 34 5.86 -15.93 -0.03
C ILE A 34 4.58 -15.22 0.44
N MET A 35 3.74 -15.89 1.24
CA MET A 35 2.51 -15.30 1.77
C MET A 35 2.83 -14.12 2.70
N GLU A 36 3.82 -14.25 3.56
CA GLU A 36 4.30 -13.19 4.45
C GLU A 36 4.82 -11.99 3.65
N ARG A 37 5.61 -12.23 2.60
CA ARG A 37 6.09 -11.18 1.69
C ARG A 37 4.94 -10.48 0.95
N LEU A 38 3.92 -11.22 0.50
CA LEU A 38 2.75 -10.64 -0.18
C LEU A 38 1.88 -9.82 0.77
N LEU A 39 1.71 -10.28 2.01
CA LEU A 39 1.00 -9.54 3.05
C LEU A 39 1.77 -8.26 3.44
N ASN A 40 3.11 -8.33 3.46
CA ASN A 40 3.99 -7.19 3.73
C ASN A 40 4.24 -6.28 2.52
N ALA A 41 3.92 -6.73 1.30
CA ALA A 41 4.18 -5.97 0.07
C ALA A 41 3.36 -4.68 -0.03
N GLY A 42 2.38 -4.48 0.87
CA GLY A 42 1.58 -3.27 0.95
C GLY A 42 0.66 -3.15 -0.26
N ASN A 43 -0.65 -2.99 -0.03
CA ASN A 43 -1.58 -2.61 -1.08
C ASN A 43 -1.40 -1.14 -1.48
N SER A 44 -0.15 -0.68 -1.69
CA SER A 44 0.11 0.69 -2.09
C SER A 44 -0.21 0.80 -3.57
N PRO A 45 -1.30 1.50 -3.96
CA PRO A 45 -1.59 1.70 -5.36
C PRO A 45 -0.40 2.41 -6.01
N VAL A 46 0.01 1.94 -7.19
CA VAL A 46 0.99 2.65 -8.00
C VAL A 46 0.43 4.06 -8.26
N ILE A 47 1.12 5.08 -7.76
CA ILE A 47 0.80 6.47 -8.03
C ILE A 47 1.26 6.76 -9.46
N PRO A 48 0.37 7.14 -10.40
CA PRO A 48 0.77 7.43 -11.77
C PRO A 48 1.70 8.66 -11.84
N ASP A 49 2.52 8.71 -12.89
CA ASP A 49 3.40 9.86 -13.15
C ASP A 49 2.60 11.17 -13.22
N GLY A 50 3.07 12.19 -12.50
CA GLY A 50 2.42 13.50 -12.40
C GLY A 50 1.31 13.60 -11.34
N TYR A 51 1.04 12.54 -10.59
CA TYR A 51 0.13 12.57 -9.43
C TYR A 51 0.91 12.61 -8.11
N VAL A 52 0.28 13.17 -7.08
CA VAL A 52 0.81 13.21 -5.72
C VAL A 52 -0.27 12.71 -4.76
N MET A 53 0.15 11.93 -3.75
CA MET A 53 -0.75 11.49 -2.70
C MET A 53 -1.04 12.63 -1.75
N VAL A 54 -2.32 12.84 -1.47
CA VAL A 54 -2.81 13.83 -0.52
C VAL A 54 -3.95 13.23 0.30
N PRO A 55 -4.18 13.72 1.52
CA PRO A 55 -5.37 13.35 2.28
C PRO A 55 -6.64 13.57 1.47
N LYS A 56 -7.60 12.63 1.60
CA LYS A 56 -8.91 12.74 0.95
C LYS A 56 -9.66 14.00 1.37
N GLU A 57 -9.51 14.38 2.65
CA GLU A 57 -10.07 15.60 3.21
C GLU A 57 -8.92 16.56 3.54
N PRO A 58 -9.00 17.85 3.14
CA PRO A 58 -7.91 18.79 3.38
C PRO A 58 -7.71 19.02 4.87
N THR A 59 -6.45 19.01 5.31
CA THR A 59 -6.09 19.31 6.70
C THR A 59 -6.25 20.81 6.99
N ALA A 60 -6.30 21.17 8.28
CA ALA A 60 -6.35 22.58 8.68
C ALA A 60 -5.17 23.39 8.13
N GLU A 61 -3.98 22.79 8.05
CA GLU A 61 -2.77 23.41 7.52
C GLU A 61 -2.89 23.69 6.02
N MET A 62 -3.42 22.73 5.25
CA MET A 62 -3.72 22.92 3.83
C MET A 62 -4.71 24.07 3.63
N ILE A 63 -5.79 24.12 4.41
CA ILE A 63 -6.81 25.18 4.32
C ILE A 63 -6.20 26.55 4.65
N TRP A 64 -5.37 26.63 5.69
CA TRP A 64 -4.67 27.86 6.05
C TRP A 64 -3.71 28.33 4.97
N ALA A 65 -2.96 27.42 4.34
CA ALA A 65 -2.06 27.76 3.24
C ALA A 65 -2.83 28.36 2.06
N ALA A 66 -3.97 27.78 1.71
CA ALA A 66 -4.85 28.28 0.65
C ALA A 66 -5.38 29.69 0.96
N LYS A 67 -5.77 29.96 2.21
CA LYS A 67 -6.38 31.22 2.66
C LYS A 67 -5.52 32.45 2.33
N TYR A 68 -4.19 32.36 2.47
CA TYR A 68 -3.28 33.47 2.18
C TYR A 68 -3.16 33.78 0.68
N CYS A 69 -3.46 32.83 -0.20
CA CYS A 69 -3.48 33.07 -1.64
C CYS A 69 -4.67 33.93 -2.06
N PHE A 70 -5.82 33.76 -1.40
CA PHE A 70 -7.05 34.50 -1.68
C PHE A 70 -6.97 36.00 -1.40
N THR A 71 -6.05 36.43 -0.54
CA THR A 71 -5.82 37.85 -0.25
C THR A 71 -4.77 38.50 -1.14
N SER A 72 -3.98 37.69 -1.87
CA SER A 72 -2.73 38.14 -2.49
C SER A 72 -2.73 38.02 -4.02
N THR A 73 -3.66 37.25 -4.60
CA THR A 73 -3.71 37.00 -6.04
C THR A 73 -5.07 37.42 -6.61
N PRO A 74 -5.12 38.37 -7.56
CA PRO A 74 -6.37 38.77 -8.19
C PRO A 74 -6.79 37.78 -9.29
N GLY A 75 -8.10 37.69 -9.53
CA GLY A 75 -8.66 36.92 -10.64
C GLY A 75 -8.61 35.40 -10.46
N TRP A 76 -8.73 34.66 -11.56
CA TRP A 76 -8.84 33.18 -11.55
C TRP A 76 -7.55 32.46 -11.12
N ASP A 77 -6.40 33.14 -11.19
CA ASP A 77 -5.10 32.58 -10.79
C ASP A 77 -5.01 32.28 -9.28
N VAL A 78 -5.92 32.85 -8.51
CA VAL A 78 -6.06 32.60 -7.07
C VAL A 78 -6.31 31.13 -6.75
N PHE A 79 -7.11 30.43 -7.56
CA PHE A 79 -7.44 29.02 -7.32
C PHE A 79 -6.26 28.11 -7.62
N LYS A 80 -5.50 28.42 -8.68
CA LYS A 80 -4.28 27.71 -9.02
C LYS A 80 -3.22 27.89 -7.93
N SER A 81 -3.06 29.12 -7.45
CA SER A 81 -2.11 29.46 -6.38
C SER A 81 -2.50 28.77 -5.06
N ALA A 82 -3.79 28.81 -4.71
CA ALA A 82 -4.32 28.13 -3.54
C ALA A 82 -4.12 26.60 -3.61
N TYR A 83 -4.37 25.98 -4.77
CA TYR A 83 -4.15 24.55 -4.98
C TYR A 83 -2.68 24.16 -4.81
N ILE A 84 -1.75 24.91 -5.41
CA ILE A 84 -0.31 24.68 -5.25
C ILE A 84 0.11 24.81 -3.78
N ALA A 85 -0.39 25.83 -3.07
CA ALA A 85 -0.11 26.03 -1.65
C ALA A 85 -0.66 24.87 -0.79
N MET A 86 -1.86 24.39 -1.10
CA MET A 86 -2.44 23.22 -0.44
C MET A 86 -1.62 21.94 -0.67
N LEU A 87 -1.14 21.70 -1.89
CA LEU A 87 -0.28 20.56 -2.20
C LEU A 87 1.06 20.64 -1.44
N ALA A 88 1.66 21.83 -1.36
CA ALA A 88 2.91 22.05 -0.63
C ALA A 88 2.77 21.84 0.88
N ALA A 89 1.58 22.12 1.44
CA ALA A 89 1.27 21.92 2.85
C ALA A 89 0.69 20.52 3.16
N ALA A 90 0.41 19.71 2.14
CA ALA A 90 -0.12 18.36 2.36
C ALA A 90 0.95 17.48 3.01
N PRO A 91 0.60 16.62 4.00
CA PRO A 91 1.52 15.66 4.57
C PRO A 91 2.11 14.78 3.47
N GLN A 92 3.42 14.86 3.27
CA GLN A 92 4.14 14.00 2.33
C GLN A 92 4.70 12.81 3.09
N GLU A 93 4.58 11.60 2.53
CA GLU A 93 5.33 10.46 3.01
C GLU A 93 6.82 10.78 2.84
N VAL A 94 7.53 10.99 3.95
CA VAL A 94 8.99 11.11 3.90
C VAL A 94 9.52 9.77 3.38
N PRO A 95 10.31 9.75 2.30
CA PRO A 95 11.02 8.54 1.95
C PRO A 95 11.94 8.23 3.13
N ASP A 96 11.64 7.15 3.85
CA ASP A 96 12.52 6.62 4.89
C ASP A 96 13.90 6.46 4.26
N GLY A 97 14.82 7.34 4.65
CA GLY A 97 16.16 7.42 4.10
C GLY A 97 16.86 6.07 4.23
N LYS A 98 17.00 5.38 3.11
CA LYS A 98 17.92 4.26 2.90
C LYS A 98 18.76 4.55 1.66
#